data_AF-A0A8T5TKM7-F1
#
_entry.id   AF-A0A8T5TKM7-F1
#
_cell.length_a   1.000
_cell.length_b   1.000
_cell.length_c   1.000
_cell.angle_alpha   90.00
_cell.angle_beta   90.00
_cell.angle_gamma   90.00
#
_symmetry.space_group_name_H-M   'P 1'
#
loop_
_entity.id
_entity.type
_entity.pdbx_description
1 polymer ?
#
loop_
_entity_poly.entity_id
_entity_poly.type
_entity_poly.pdbx_seq_one_letter_code
_entity_poly.pdbx_strand_id
1 'polypeptide(L)'
;MIESRKKELEHIREKIVEAIRFSEHYWMIYQKNTFGFSTILNLNFKKSYIEVLLFPNQDVLKKGVPLIQINTPIETEVDFNQILVDPDFDEDGLVSPKKIIKRINELIIQESEYHINVLKEEIDLLNEEFENYPLNDIPFYRKTIIYFPDLVIKLKINFEFYPMRPIFHFSKDLSKIIRLNEYLNTELLKNWNELKPPHIVDTLNHLINLIIKCLKIQNYYKNFQHLTLDNIVIGKKIKKISFRAHRGQSIGFLYKGNSNENIEVSSIKKLFNVICGETKVFSGVISVFGKFLQLTNKKELVNLIHIPDQVDSKLRNMKLKRAIKYNSKITLKKKEKKTSEPNKNQFKQNSIKFNNQLFLKIPLLKGISFLRNFNKKNEHIEKVMEVTGLIGKIKTKVNELTPLDTLLFLIARALFQTPRIIMFSIPKGLMNRLEYERLNKYLELIKKRFHVVILIHGPEIIVSKCEKIVTITGKKVDTGTMTQLLRKIPQSGELISIELNYPNQQDIKKLFELGTAIVIEERKSEKYKLFPKEDPNNLIKKIIHIFGKDLQSFKRYKASLNEFVEFLEIT
;
A
#
# COMPACT_ATOMS: atom_id res chain seq x y z
N MET A 1 51.81 -36.14 21.72
CA MET A 1 50.97 -35.54 20.64
C MET A 1 49.49 -35.93 20.72
N ILE A 2 49.12 -37.21 20.87
CA ILE A 2 47.71 -37.64 20.97
C ILE A 2 46.97 -36.96 22.14
N GLU A 3 47.66 -36.79 23.27
CA GLU A 3 47.08 -36.18 24.48
C GLU A 3 46.70 -34.70 24.30
N SER A 4 47.41 -33.98 23.43
CA SER A 4 47.16 -32.55 23.20
C SER A 4 45.92 -32.32 22.32
N ARG A 5 45.72 -33.15 21.29
CA ARG A 5 44.48 -33.14 20.50
C ARG A 5 43.23 -33.43 21.35
N LYS A 6 43.33 -34.39 22.27
CA LYS A 6 42.21 -34.76 23.15
C LYS A 6 41.82 -33.60 24.08
N LYS A 7 42.80 -32.89 24.65
CA LYS A 7 42.57 -31.71 25.49
C LYS A 7 41.90 -30.57 24.71
N GLU A 8 42.38 -30.29 23.49
CA GLU A 8 41.80 -29.25 22.64
C GLU A 8 40.35 -29.58 22.20
N LEU A 9 40.07 -30.83 21.84
CA LEU A 9 38.71 -31.28 21.52
C LEU A 9 37.75 -31.13 22.71
N GLU A 10 38.22 -31.45 23.92
CA GLU A 10 37.41 -31.32 25.13
C GLU A 10 37.12 -29.86 25.44
N HIS A 11 38.10 -28.98 25.25
CA HIS A 11 37.91 -27.53 25.41
C HIS A 11 36.92 -26.95 24.39
N ILE A 12 37.00 -27.37 23.13
CA ILE A 12 36.00 -27.02 22.10
C ILE A 12 34.60 -27.51 22.52
N ARG A 13 34.49 -28.74 23.04
CA ARG A 13 33.22 -29.30 23.53
C ARG A 13 32.62 -28.44 24.64
N GLU A 14 33.42 -28.05 25.64
CA GLU A 14 32.99 -27.21 26.75
C GLU A 14 32.52 -25.83 26.27
N LYS A 15 33.27 -25.19 25.36
CA LYS A 15 32.88 -23.90 24.75
C LYS A 15 31.57 -24.01 23.96
N ILE A 16 31.35 -25.11 23.24
CA ILE A 16 30.08 -25.33 22.52
C ILE A 16 28.94 -25.48 23.53
N VAL A 17 29.10 -26.30 24.57
CA VAL A 17 28.09 -26.50 25.62
C VAL A 17 27.72 -25.17 26.28
N GLU A 18 28.73 -24.34 26.61
CA GLU A 18 28.49 -23.02 27.18
C GLU A 18 27.72 -22.10 26.21
N ALA A 19 28.10 -22.09 24.94
CA ALA A 19 27.47 -21.24 23.93
C ALA A 19 26.00 -21.64 23.65
N ILE A 20 25.71 -22.94 23.56
CA ILE A 20 24.35 -23.43 23.29
C ILE A 20 23.45 -23.43 24.52
N ARG A 21 24.01 -23.44 25.75
CA ARG A 21 23.22 -23.46 27.00
C ARG A 21 22.22 -22.29 27.07
N PHE A 22 22.54 -21.17 26.44
CA PHE A 22 21.70 -19.97 26.40
C PHE A 22 20.94 -19.78 25.07
N SER A 23 20.94 -20.80 24.20
CA SER A 23 20.31 -20.73 22.88
C SER A 23 19.30 -21.86 22.69
N GLU A 24 18.02 -21.50 22.53
CA GLU A 24 16.92 -22.47 22.41
C GLU A 24 16.89 -23.23 21.07
N HIS A 25 17.72 -22.84 20.11
CA HIS A 25 17.65 -23.31 18.72
C HIS A 25 18.90 -24.07 18.26
N TYR A 26 19.85 -24.31 19.16
CA TYR A 26 21.12 -24.94 18.85
C TYR A 26 21.31 -26.21 19.67
N TRP A 27 21.91 -27.23 19.06
CA TRP A 27 22.31 -28.44 19.76
C TRP A 27 23.69 -28.87 19.31
N MET A 28 24.41 -29.54 20.22
CA MET A 28 25.73 -30.07 19.94
C MET A 28 25.62 -31.29 19.01
N ILE A 29 26.56 -31.40 18.08
CA ILE A 29 26.73 -32.57 17.22
C ILE A 29 28.18 -33.07 17.29
N TYR A 30 28.39 -34.33 16.94
CA TYR A 30 29.72 -34.93 16.79
C TYR A 30 29.80 -35.68 15.47
N GLN A 31 30.64 -35.19 14.56
CA GLN A 31 30.83 -35.76 13.23
C GLN A 31 32.29 -35.57 12.79
N LYS A 32 32.77 -36.40 11.86
CA LYS A 32 34.14 -36.32 11.31
C LYS A 32 35.24 -36.26 12.39
N ASN A 33 35.01 -36.94 13.52
CA ASN A 33 35.89 -36.95 14.69
C ASN A 33 36.15 -35.58 15.33
N THR A 34 35.18 -34.66 15.23
CA THR A 34 35.19 -33.38 15.92
C THR A 34 33.81 -32.98 16.46
N PHE A 35 33.80 -32.02 17.39
CA PHE A 35 32.57 -31.43 17.91
C PHE A 35 32.11 -30.25 17.05
N GLY A 36 30.81 -30.05 17.06
CA GLY A 36 30.15 -28.96 16.38
C GLY A 36 28.81 -28.63 17.02
N PHE A 37 28.08 -27.75 16.37
CA PHE A 37 26.70 -27.47 16.71
C PHE A 37 25.86 -27.37 15.45
N SER A 38 24.55 -27.58 15.61
CA SER A 38 23.59 -27.44 14.52
C SER A 38 22.42 -26.57 14.93
N THR A 39 21.77 -26.00 13.92
CA THR A 39 20.51 -25.26 14.07
C THR A 39 19.61 -25.48 12.84
N ILE A 40 18.33 -25.13 12.97
CA ILE A 40 17.40 -25.08 11.85
C ILE A 40 17.04 -23.62 11.61
N LEU A 41 17.47 -23.10 10.46
CA LEU A 41 16.91 -21.90 9.89
C LEU A 41 15.49 -22.21 9.44
N ASN A 42 14.52 -21.75 10.23
CA ASN A 42 13.10 -21.99 10.00
C ASN A 42 12.44 -20.72 9.45
N LEU A 43 12.60 -20.47 8.15
CA LEU A 43 11.85 -19.44 7.44
C LEU A 43 10.53 -20.05 6.95
N ASN A 44 9.49 -19.23 6.81
CA ASN A 44 8.18 -19.73 6.38
C ASN A 44 8.26 -20.50 5.05
N PHE A 45 9.02 -19.97 4.08
CA PHE A 45 9.19 -20.56 2.75
C PHE A 45 10.36 -21.56 2.68
N LYS A 46 11.15 -21.73 3.75
CA LYS A 46 12.38 -22.54 3.67
C LYS A 46 12.83 -23.02 5.04
N LYS A 47 13.06 -24.33 5.14
CA LYS A 47 13.74 -24.93 6.29
C LYS A 47 15.12 -25.36 5.86
N SER A 48 16.15 -24.77 6.45
CA SER A 48 17.53 -25.14 6.18
C SER A 48 18.19 -25.63 7.46
N TYR A 49 18.77 -26.81 7.37
CA TYR A 49 19.55 -27.39 8.45
C TYR A 49 20.99 -26.92 8.30
N ILE A 50 21.52 -26.28 9.33
CA ILE A 50 22.87 -25.71 9.34
C ILE A 50 23.67 -26.51 10.35
N GLU A 51 24.76 -27.12 9.90
CA GLU A 51 25.75 -27.76 10.77
C GLU A 51 27.05 -26.97 10.74
N VAL A 52 27.65 -26.78 11.90
CA VAL A 52 28.95 -26.13 12.05
C VAL A 52 29.87 -27.07 12.80
N LEU A 53 30.89 -27.59 12.12
CA LEU A 53 31.94 -28.42 12.70
C LEU A 53 33.17 -27.57 12.99
N LEU A 54 33.71 -27.68 14.20
CA LEU A 54 34.88 -26.92 14.64
C LEU A 54 36.05 -27.88 14.78
N PHE A 55 37.13 -27.70 14.02
CA PHE A 55 38.28 -28.60 14.04
C PHE A 55 39.39 -28.06 14.95
N PRO A 56 40.07 -28.93 15.73
CA PRO A 56 41.25 -28.53 16.49
C PRO A 56 42.34 -27.94 15.57
N ASN A 57 43.07 -26.93 16.03
CA ASN A 57 44.22 -26.32 15.36
C ASN A 57 45.24 -27.38 14.94
N GLN A 58 45.43 -28.43 15.74
CA GLN A 58 46.30 -29.55 15.37
C GLN A 58 45.83 -30.34 14.15
N ASP A 59 44.52 -30.56 14.02
CA ASP A 59 43.97 -31.25 12.86
C ASP A 59 44.12 -30.35 11.62
N VAL A 60 43.93 -29.03 11.74
CA VAL A 60 44.18 -28.07 10.66
C VAL A 60 45.63 -28.13 10.19
N LEU A 61 46.60 -28.02 11.11
CA LEU A 61 48.03 -28.01 10.79
C LEU A 61 48.54 -29.36 10.22
N LYS A 62 48.03 -30.49 10.71
CA LYS A 62 48.56 -31.83 10.35
C LYS A 62 47.82 -32.49 9.20
N LYS A 63 46.51 -32.27 9.09
CA LYS A 63 45.63 -32.95 8.12
C LYS A 63 45.11 -32.00 7.04
N GLY A 64 45.36 -30.69 7.15
CA GLY A 64 44.85 -29.70 6.20
C GLY A 64 43.32 -29.59 6.19
N VAL A 65 42.64 -29.97 7.27
CA VAL A 65 41.18 -29.78 7.39
C VAL A 65 40.87 -28.30 7.67
N PRO A 66 39.71 -27.78 7.24
CA PRO A 66 39.35 -26.39 7.54
C PRO A 66 39.12 -26.23 9.04
N LEU A 67 39.38 -25.02 9.56
CA LEU A 67 39.15 -24.69 10.97
C LEU A 67 37.67 -24.77 11.34
N ILE A 68 36.81 -24.34 10.40
CA ILE A 68 35.35 -24.41 10.49
C ILE A 68 34.85 -25.05 9.21
N GLN A 69 33.93 -26.00 9.33
CA GLN A 69 33.14 -26.50 8.21
C GLN A 69 31.66 -26.20 8.47
N ILE A 70 31.03 -25.42 7.60
CA ILE A 70 29.60 -25.18 7.63
C ILE A 70 28.95 -26.03 6.54
N ASN A 71 28.06 -26.94 6.93
CA ASN A 71 27.22 -27.67 6.00
C ASN A 71 25.84 -27.01 5.99
N THR A 72 25.46 -26.44 4.85
CA THR A 72 24.09 -26.04 4.56
C THR A 72 23.60 -26.80 3.33
N PRO A 73 22.27 -27.02 3.19
CA PRO A 73 21.73 -27.44 1.91
C PRO A 73 22.13 -26.41 0.84
N ILE A 74 22.54 -26.90 -0.34
CA ILE A 74 23.14 -26.16 -1.47
C ILE A 74 22.31 -24.94 -1.91
N GLU A 75 21.03 -24.90 -1.53
CA GLU A 75 20.07 -23.89 -1.97
C GLU A 75 20.05 -22.63 -1.09
N THR A 76 20.81 -22.50 0.01
CA THR A 76 20.79 -21.30 0.87
C THR A 76 21.47 -20.09 0.21
N GLU A 77 20.74 -18.98 0.03
CA GLU A 77 21.29 -17.68 -0.42
C GLU A 77 22.11 -16.99 0.67
N VAL A 78 22.00 -17.46 1.92
CA VAL A 78 22.82 -16.98 3.04
C VAL A 78 24.30 -17.28 2.77
N ASP A 79 25.07 -16.21 2.59
CA ASP A 79 26.51 -16.29 2.35
C ASP A 79 27.28 -16.56 3.65
N PHE A 80 27.36 -17.84 4.01
CA PHE A 80 28.18 -18.28 5.14
C PHE A 80 29.69 -18.19 4.89
N ASN A 81 30.14 -17.84 3.67
CA ASN A 81 31.57 -17.73 3.38
C ASN A 81 32.24 -16.67 4.26
N GLN A 82 31.49 -15.64 4.69
CA GLN A 82 32.01 -14.63 5.60
C GLN A 82 32.51 -15.22 6.92
N ILE A 83 31.86 -16.27 7.44
CA ILE A 83 32.28 -16.97 8.66
C ILE A 83 33.48 -17.90 8.39
N LEU A 84 33.55 -18.47 7.18
CA LEU A 84 34.65 -19.37 6.79
C LEU A 84 35.96 -18.60 6.53
N VAL A 85 35.88 -17.38 5.97
CA VAL A 85 37.04 -16.55 5.62
C VAL A 85 37.67 -15.89 6.83
N ASP A 86 36.86 -15.43 7.78
CA ASP A 86 37.32 -14.75 9.00
C ASP A 86 36.63 -15.33 10.24
N PRO A 87 37.14 -16.48 10.74
CA PRO A 87 36.55 -17.17 11.88
C PRO A 87 36.79 -16.41 13.18
N ASP A 88 35.77 -16.35 14.03
CA ASP A 88 35.87 -15.66 15.32
C ASP A 88 36.67 -16.49 16.34
N PHE A 89 37.68 -15.89 16.98
CA PHE A 89 38.49 -16.52 18.03
C PHE A 89 38.24 -15.89 19.41
N ASP A 90 38.50 -16.65 20.48
CA ASP A 90 38.60 -16.10 21.84
C ASP A 90 40.07 -15.86 22.22
N GLU A 91 40.30 -15.33 23.43
CA GLU A 91 41.63 -15.01 23.97
C GLU A 91 42.54 -16.25 24.08
N ASP A 92 41.95 -17.45 24.12
CA ASP A 92 42.65 -18.75 24.15
C ASP A 92 43.20 -19.18 22.77
N GLY A 93 42.98 -18.38 21.72
CA GLY A 93 43.40 -18.70 20.35
C GLY A 93 42.60 -19.83 19.70
N LEU A 94 41.51 -20.26 20.32
CA LEU A 94 40.57 -21.23 19.78
C LEU A 94 39.34 -20.51 19.22
N VAL A 95 38.70 -21.16 18.25
CA VAL A 95 37.45 -20.67 17.67
C VAL A 95 36.41 -20.45 18.78
N SER A 96 35.62 -19.39 18.65
CA SER A 96 34.59 -18.96 19.58
C SER A 96 33.20 -19.39 19.09
N PRO A 97 32.62 -20.49 19.60
CA PRO A 97 31.29 -20.93 19.20
C PRO A 97 30.22 -19.86 19.46
N LYS A 98 30.39 -19.09 20.54
CA LYS A 98 29.48 -18.01 20.93
C LYS A 98 29.43 -16.88 19.89
N LYS A 99 30.60 -16.42 19.41
CA LYS A 99 30.66 -15.37 18.37
C LYS A 99 30.13 -15.88 17.03
N ILE A 100 30.43 -17.13 16.66
CA ILE A 100 29.90 -17.75 15.44
C ILE A 100 28.37 -17.87 15.50
N ILE A 101 27.81 -18.39 16.60
CA ILE A 101 26.34 -18.48 16.77
C ILE A 101 25.70 -17.09 16.63
N LYS A 102 26.30 -16.07 17.24
CA LYS A 102 25.82 -14.68 17.10
C LYS A 102 25.81 -14.25 15.63
N ARG A 103 26.89 -14.48 14.90
CA ARG A 103 27.02 -14.11 13.48
C ARG A 103 26.06 -14.90 12.58
N ILE A 104 25.86 -16.19 12.84
CA ILE A 104 24.84 -16.99 12.15
C ILE A 104 23.44 -16.41 12.39
N ASN A 105 23.11 -16.04 13.62
CA ASN A 105 21.82 -15.42 13.92
C ASN A 105 21.66 -14.07 13.20
N GLU A 106 22.70 -13.24 13.12
CA GLU A 106 22.68 -11.99 12.36
C GLU A 106 22.42 -12.24 10.86
N LEU A 107 23.07 -13.23 10.25
CA LEU A 107 22.83 -13.62 8.87
C LEU A 107 21.39 -14.14 8.64
N ILE A 108 20.85 -14.92 9.59
CA ILE A 108 19.47 -15.41 9.55
C ILE A 108 18.46 -14.25 9.62
N ILE A 109 18.73 -13.25 10.45
CA ILE A 109 17.89 -12.05 10.55
C ILE A 109 17.94 -11.25 9.24
N GLN A 110 19.14 -11.05 8.67
CA GLN A 110 19.31 -10.35 7.39
C GLN A 110 18.53 -11.04 6.25
N GLU A 111 18.64 -12.36 6.16
CA GLU A 111 17.87 -13.17 5.19
C GLU A 111 16.36 -13.00 5.41
N SER A 112 15.90 -13.09 6.66
CA SER A 112 14.49 -12.91 7.01
C SER A 112 13.98 -11.52 6.60
N GLU A 113 14.76 -10.47 6.86
CA GLU A 113 14.43 -9.09 6.48
C GLU A 113 14.39 -8.92 4.96
N TYR A 114 15.34 -9.52 4.24
CA TYR A 114 15.36 -9.52 2.78
C TYR A 114 14.07 -10.13 2.22
N HIS A 115 13.68 -11.33 2.68
CA HIS A 115 12.44 -11.96 2.22
C HIS A 115 11.18 -11.19 2.59
N ILE A 116 11.12 -10.60 3.79
CA ILE A 116 10.01 -9.72 4.16
C ILE A 116 9.94 -8.51 3.21
N ASN A 117 11.08 -7.98 2.76
CA ASN A 117 11.12 -6.86 1.82
C ASN A 117 10.65 -7.30 0.42
N VAL A 118 11.03 -8.47 -0.07
CA VAL A 118 10.49 -9.05 -1.33
C VAL A 118 8.98 -9.21 -1.24
N LEU A 119 8.45 -9.75 -0.14
CA LEU A 119 7.01 -9.89 0.06
C LEU A 119 6.27 -8.55 0.14
N LYS A 120 6.90 -7.52 0.73
CA LYS A 120 6.36 -6.15 0.75
C LYS A 120 6.32 -5.55 -0.65
N GLU A 121 7.34 -5.78 -1.46
CA GLU A 121 7.36 -5.35 -2.86
C GLU A 121 6.22 -5.99 -3.66
N GLU A 122 5.97 -7.29 -3.49
CA GLU A 122 4.82 -7.96 -4.11
C GLU A 122 3.47 -7.36 -3.66
N ILE A 123 3.35 -7.01 -2.38
CA ILE A 123 2.17 -6.31 -1.86
C ILE A 123 2.03 -4.93 -2.50
N ASP A 124 3.12 -4.18 -2.64
CA ASP A 124 3.11 -2.85 -3.23
C ASP A 124 2.70 -2.91 -4.70
N LEU A 125 3.28 -3.82 -5.49
CA LEU A 125 2.86 -4.08 -6.87
C LEU A 125 1.38 -4.46 -6.97
N LEU A 126 0.91 -5.35 -6.09
CA LEU A 126 -0.50 -5.72 -6.03
C LEU A 126 -1.41 -4.54 -5.66
N ASN A 127 -1.01 -3.73 -4.69
CA ASN A 127 -1.72 -2.52 -4.27
C ASN A 127 -1.66 -1.41 -5.31
N GLU A 128 -0.72 -1.42 -6.25
CA GLU A 128 -0.70 -0.45 -7.34
C GLU A 128 -1.67 -0.82 -8.46
N GLU A 129 -1.86 -2.12 -8.70
CA GLU A 129 -2.58 -2.64 -9.87
C GLU A 129 -3.99 -3.16 -9.58
N PHE A 130 -4.27 -3.62 -8.37
CA PHE A 130 -5.51 -4.33 -8.06
C PHE A 130 -6.12 -3.93 -6.74
N GLU A 131 -7.46 -3.90 -6.69
CA GLU A 131 -8.16 -3.85 -5.43
C GLU A 131 -8.00 -5.17 -4.68
N ASN A 132 -7.35 -5.12 -3.52
CA ASN A 132 -7.02 -6.31 -2.78
C ASN A 132 -6.99 -6.05 -1.26
N TYR A 133 -7.27 -7.10 -0.47
CA TYR A 133 -7.36 -6.97 0.99
C TYR A 133 -6.76 -8.19 1.69
N PRO A 134 -6.07 -8.03 2.84
CA PRO A 134 -5.61 -9.15 3.65
C PRO A 134 -6.80 -9.96 4.19
N LEU A 135 -6.59 -11.26 4.37
CA LEU A 135 -7.54 -12.21 4.93
C LEU A 135 -6.96 -12.75 6.24
N ASN A 136 -7.81 -12.84 7.27
CA ASN A 136 -7.45 -13.39 8.58
C ASN A 136 -6.20 -12.72 9.20
N ASP A 137 -6.03 -11.42 8.96
CA ASP A 137 -4.90 -10.62 9.42
C ASP A 137 -3.52 -11.11 8.92
N ILE A 138 -3.49 -11.96 7.90
CA ILE A 138 -2.27 -12.40 7.20
C ILE A 138 -2.03 -11.47 6.00
N PRO A 139 -0.97 -10.63 5.98
CA PRO A 139 -0.73 -9.66 4.92
C PRO A 139 -0.57 -10.28 3.53
N PHE A 140 -0.01 -11.49 3.46
CA PHE A 140 0.32 -12.22 2.22
C PHE A 140 -0.80 -13.17 1.76
N TYR A 141 -1.87 -13.32 2.54
CA TYR A 141 -3.07 -14.02 2.11
C TYR A 141 -4.15 -13.01 1.74
N ARG A 142 -4.34 -12.76 0.45
CA ARG A 142 -5.09 -11.61 -0.03
C ARG A 142 -6.30 -12.03 -0.86
N LYS A 143 -7.40 -11.31 -0.70
CA LYS A 143 -8.56 -11.37 -1.58
C LYS A 143 -8.44 -10.27 -2.63
N THR A 144 -8.23 -10.67 -3.87
CA THR A 144 -8.09 -9.76 -5.00
C THR A 144 -9.40 -9.66 -5.77
N ILE A 145 -9.75 -8.45 -6.20
CA ILE A 145 -10.96 -8.14 -6.96
C ILE A 145 -10.55 -7.59 -8.32
N ILE A 146 -11.00 -8.26 -9.38
CA ILE A 146 -10.71 -7.88 -10.76
C ILE A 146 -11.99 -7.38 -11.42
N TYR A 147 -11.91 -6.21 -12.04
CA TYR A 147 -13.05 -5.56 -12.68
C TYR A 147 -13.04 -5.70 -14.20
N PHE A 148 -14.20 -6.08 -14.73
CA PHE A 148 -14.54 -6.09 -16.15
C PHE A 148 -15.80 -5.22 -16.37
N PRO A 149 -16.14 -4.84 -17.62
CA PRO A 149 -17.29 -3.97 -17.92
C PRO A 149 -18.61 -4.33 -17.23
N ASP A 150 -18.96 -5.62 -17.28
CA ASP A 150 -20.23 -6.13 -16.74
C ASP A 150 -20.05 -7.22 -15.68
N LEU A 151 -18.80 -7.49 -15.30
CA LEU A 151 -18.45 -8.60 -14.42
C LEU A 151 -17.41 -8.15 -13.39
N VAL A 152 -17.52 -8.70 -12.18
CA VAL A 152 -16.52 -8.52 -11.13
C VAL A 152 -16.11 -9.91 -10.68
N ILE A 153 -14.81 -10.18 -10.74
CA ILE A 153 -14.22 -11.46 -10.39
C ILE A 153 -13.49 -11.31 -9.07
N LYS A 154 -13.57 -12.35 -8.25
CA LYS A 154 -12.91 -12.41 -6.94
C LYS A 154 -12.11 -13.70 -6.87
N LEU A 155 -10.90 -13.61 -6.33
CA LEU A 155 -10.08 -14.76 -5.99
C LEU A 155 -9.34 -14.49 -4.68
N LYS A 156 -8.84 -15.56 -4.05
CA LYS A 156 -7.90 -15.46 -2.93
C LYS A 156 -6.55 -16.00 -3.37
N ILE A 157 -5.47 -15.37 -2.94
CA ILE A 157 -4.10 -15.72 -3.28
C ILE A 157 -3.30 -15.72 -1.98
N ASN A 158 -2.71 -16.86 -1.63
CA ASN A 158 -1.74 -16.94 -0.55
C ASN A 158 -0.33 -17.05 -1.14
N PHE A 159 0.50 -16.05 -0.88
CA PHE A 159 1.90 -16.00 -1.32
C PHE A 159 2.85 -15.77 -0.13
N GLU A 160 2.46 -16.18 1.09
CA GLU A 160 3.33 -16.16 2.28
C GLU A 160 4.65 -16.92 2.08
N PHE A 161 4.64 -17.91 1.19
CA PHE A 161 5.80 -18.72 0.86
C PHE A 161 6.56 -18.24 -0.39
N TYR A 162 6.26 -17.05 -0.92
CA TYR A 162 7.00 -16.50 -2.07
C TYR A 162 8.51 -16.42 -1.72
N PRO A 163 9.44 -16.88 -2.60
CA PRO A 163 9.30 -17.09 -4.05
C PRO A 163 8.63 -18.38 -4.53
N MET A 164 8.20 -19.28 -3.64
CA MET A 164 7.46 -20.49 -4.05
C MET A 164 6.14 -20.13 -4.73
N ARG A 165 5.65 -21.08 -5.54
CA ARG A 165 4.41 -20.89 -6.30
C ARG A 165 3.22 -20.57 -5.38
N PRO A 166 2.51 -19.45 -5.61
CA PRO A 166 1.39 -19.04 -4.77
C PRO A 166 0.18 -19.98 -4.86
N ILE A 167 -0.61 -20.03 -3.80
CA ILE A 167 -1.83 -20.84 -3.72
C ILE A 167 -3.05 -20.00 -4.10
N PHE A 168 -3.75 -20.39 -5.15
CA PHE A 168 -4.93 -19.69 -5.66
C PHE A 168 -6.24 -20.39 -5.25
N HIS A 169 -7.23 -19.60 -4.84
CA HIS A 169 -8.59 -20.07 -4.57
C HIS A 169 -9.60 -19.25 -5.39
N PHE A 170 -10.21 -19.90 -6.37
CA PHE A 170 -11.21 -19.26 -7.23
C PHE A 170 -12.57 -19.14 -6.53
N SER A 171 -13.24 -18.00 -6.71
CA SER A 171 -14.64 -17.88 -6.32
C SER A 171 -15.54 -18.74 -7.22
N LYS A 172 -16.74 -19.08 -6.74
CA LYS A 172 -17.74 -19.84 -7.51
C LYS A 172 -18.05 -19.21 -8.88
N ASP A 173 -17.97 -17.88 -9.00
CA ASP A 173 -18.24 -17.19 -10.27
C ASP A 173 -17.05 -17.27 -11.23
N LEU A 174 -15.81 -17.20 -10.71
CA LEU A 174 -14.61 -17.40 -11.51
C LEU A 174 -14.51 -18.85 -12.03
N SER A 175 -14.80 -19.83 -11.17
CA SER A 175 -14.75 -21.26 -11.54
C SER A 175 -15.75 -21.65 -12.64
N LYS A 176 -16.78 -20.83 -12.90
CA LYS A 176 -17.70 -21.01 -14.04
C LYS A 176 -17.10 -20.55 -15.37
N ILE A 177 -16.06 -19.71 -15.33
CA ILE A 177 -15.41 -19.12 -16.51
C ILE A 177 -14.16 -19.92 -16.86
N ILE A 178 -13.31 -20.21 -15.86
CA ILE A 178 -12.06 -20.96 -16.02
C ILE A 178 -11.87 -21.88 -14.81
N ARG A 179 -11.46 -23.14 -15.06
CA ARG A 179 -11.17 -24.08 -13.98
C ARG A 179 -9.81 -23.77 -13.35
N LEU A 180 -9.68 -23.97 -12.04
CA LEU A 180 -8.41 -23.75 -11.34
C LEU A 180 -7.27 -24.57 -11.96
N ASN A 181 -7.51 -25.84 -12.26
CA ASN A 181 -6.50 -26.72 -12.87
C ASN A 181 -6.07 -26.24 -14.27
N GLU A 182 -6.99 -25.66 -15.05
CA GLU A 182 -6.66 -25.09 -16.36
C GLU A 182 -5.72 -23.90 -16.22
N TYR A 183 -5.97 -23.02 -15.24
CA TYR A 183 -5.08 -21.90 -14.93
C TYR A 183 -3.72 -22.37 -14.39
N LEU A 184 -3.68 -23.34 -13.47
CA LEU A 184 -2.43 -23.88 -12.92
C LEU A 184 -1.57 -24.60 -13.96
N ASN A 185 -2.17 -25.11 -15.04
CA ASN A 185 -1.48 -25.79 -16.14
C ASN A 185 -0.97 -24.84 -17.23
N THR A 186 -1.13 -23.52 -17.06
CA THR A 186 -0.55 -22.52 -17.96
C THR A 186 0.98 -22.56 -17.91
N GLU A 187 1.63 -22.21 -19.03
CA GLU A 187 3.09 -22.25 -19.14
C GLU A 187 3.78 -21.45 -18.02
N LEU A 188 3.25 -20.27 -17.69
CA LEU A 188 3.74 -19.39 -16.62
C LEU A 188 3.76 -20.09 -15.24
N LEU A 189 2.74 -20.88 -14.90
CA LEU A 189 2.61 -21.51 -13.58
C LEU A 189 3.12 -22.96 -13.54
N LYS A 190 3.21 -23.60 -14.71
CA LYS A 190 3.78 -24.95 -14.87
C LYS A 190 5.30 -24.90 -14.80
N ASN A 191 5.91 -23.87 -15.37
CA ASN A 191 7.36 -23.66 -15.39
C ASN A 191 7.79 -22.62 -14.34
N TRP A 192 7.21 -22.68 -13.13
CA TRP A 192 7.53 -21.74 -12.05
C TRP A 192 9.00 -21.89 -11.64
N ASN A 193 9.77 -20.80 -11.76
CA ASN A 193 11.18 -20.78 -11.40
C ASN A 193 11.37 -20.03 -10.08
N GLU A 194 11.76 -20.71 -9.02
CA GLU A 194 11.94 -20.08 -7.69
C GLU A 194 13.14 -19.12 -7.64
N LEU A 195 14.14 -19.31 -8.49
CA LEU A 195 15.29 -18.39 -8.62
C LEU A 195 14.94 -17.11 -9.38
N LYS A 196 13.87 -17.15 -10.18
CA LYS A 196 13.38 -16.00 -10.94
C LYS A 196 11.86 -16.08 -11.09
N PRO A 197 11.11 -15.92 -9.99
CA PRO A 197 9.67 -16.11 -10.02
C PRO A 197 9.02 -14.92 -10.73
N PRO A 198 7.94 -15.12 -11.48
CA PRO A 198 7.15 -14.00 -11.96
C PRO A 198 6.51 -13.27 -10.77
N HIS A 199 6.26 -11.97 -10.90
CA HIS A 199 5.54 -11.22 -9.88
C HIS A 199 4.09 -11.73 -9.78
N ILE A 200 3.47 -11.59 -8.60
CA ILE A 200 2.07 -12.01 -8.41
C ILE A 200 1.14 -11.24 -9.35
N VAL A 201 1.44 -9.97 -9.62
CA VAL A 201 0.74 -9.14 -10.61
C VAL A 201 0.77 -9.75 -12.02
N ASP A 202 1.89 -10.35 -12.43
CA ASP A 202 2.01 -10.99 -13.75
C ASP A 202 1.13 -12.22 -13.86
N THR A 203 1.05 -13.02 -12.80
CA THR A 203 0.12 -14.17 -12.74
C THR A 203 -1.34 -13.71 -12.89
N LEU A 204 -1.71 -12.61 -12.24
CA LEU A 204 -3.05 -12.03 -12.32
C LEU A 204 -3.36 -11.45 -13.70
N ASN A 205 -2.39 -10.79 -14.32
CA ASN A 205 -2.53 -10.30 -15.70
C ASN A 205 -2.70 -11.46 -16.69
N HIS A 206 -1.97 -12.57 -16.48
CA HIS A 206 -2.16 -13.79 -17.25
C HIS A 206 -3.58 -14.36 -17.07
N LEU A 207 -4.08 -14.44 -15.83
CA LEU A 207 -5.45 -14.84 -15.54
C LEU A 207 -6.48 -13.94 -16.25
N ILE A 208 -6.28 -12.62 -16.25
CA ILE A 208 -7.13 -11.67 -16.98
C ILE A 208 -7.18 -12.01 -18.48
N ASN A 209 -6.03 -12.25 -19.10
CA ASN A 209 -5.95 -12.59 -20.52
C ASN A 209 -6.72 -13.88 -20.85
N LEU A 210 -6.62 -14.90 -20.00
CA LEU A 210 -7.40 -16.12 -20.14
C LEU A 210 -8.91 -15.85 -20.03
N ILE A 211 -9.33 -15.07 -19.05
CA ILE A 211 -10.74 -14.69 -18.87
C ILE A 211 -11.26 -13.93 -20.09
N ILE A 212 -10.49 -12.97 -20.62
CA ILE A 212 -10.83 -12.23 -21.85
C ILE A 212 -11.02 -13.18 -23.02
N LYS A 213 -10.11 -14.16 -23.18
CA LYS A 213 -10.18 -15.19 -24.22
C LYS A 213 -11.42 -16.07 -24.06
N CYS A 214 -11.69 -16.59 -22.86
CA CYS A 214 -12.85 -17.43 -22.57
C CYS A 214 -14.17 -16.70 -22.79
N LEU A 215 -14.24 -15.42 -22.42
CA LEU A 215 -15.45 -14.59 -22.55
C LEU A 215 -15.57 -13.87 -23.89
N LYS A 216 -14.55 -13.96 -24.77
CA LYS A 216 -14.47 -13.26 -26.06
C LYS A 216 -14.73 -11.75 -25.95
N ILE A 217 -14.14 -11.10 -24.93
CA ILE A 217 -14.32 -9.66 -24.69
C ILE A 217 -13.50 -8.88 -25.72
N GLN A 218 -14.14 -8.28 -26.72
CA GLN A 218 -13.46 -7.54 -27.80
C GLN A 218 -12.88 -6.19 -27.34
N ASN A 219 -13.52 -5.53 -26.37
CA ASN A 219 -13.18 -4.17 -25.96
C ASN A 219 -12.65 -4.09 -24.52
N TYR A 220 -11.74 -5.00 -24.16
CA TYR A 220 -11.05 -4.90 -22.86
C TYR A 220 -9.89 -3.92 -22.95
N TYR A 221 -10.06 -2.77 -22.31
CA TYR A 221 -8.96 -1.84 -22.09
C TYR A 221 -8.14 -2.33 -20.89
N LYS A 222 -6.81 -2.47 -21.05
CA LYS A 222 -5.89 -2.90 -19.97
C LYS A 222 -6.10 -2.11 -18.66
N ASN A 223 -6.54 -0.86 -18.77
CA ASN A 223 -6.78 0.04 -17.64
C ASN A 223 -8.23 0.04 -17.10
N PHE A 224 -9.03 -1.01 -17.35
CA PHE A 224 -10.44 -1.05 -16.93
C PHE A 224 -10.64 -0.93 -15.40
N GLN A 225 -9.60 -1.22 -14.63
CA GLN A 225 -9.62 -1.15 -13.17
C GLN A 225 -9.31 0.25 -12.63
N HIS A 226 -8.78 1.14 -13.48
CA HIS A 226 -8.08 2.34 -13.05
C HIS A 226 -8.74 3.64 -13.50
N LEU A 227 -8.77 4.62 -12.61
CA LEU A 227 -8.69 6.03 -12.97
C LEU A 227 -7.24 6.34 -13.32
N THR A 228 -6.98 6.89 -14.50
CA THR A 228 -5.65 7.33 -14.94
C THR A 228 -5.74 8.78 -15.37
N LEU A 229 -4.88 9.62 -14.80
CA LEU A 229 -4.58 10.96 -15.29
C LEU A 229 -3.15 10.93 -15.81
N ASP A 230 -2.93 11.43 -17.02
CA ASP A 230 -1.61 11.51 -17.64
C ASP A 230 -1.37 12.91 -18.19
N ASN A 231 -0.37 13.58 -17.63
CA ASN A 231 0.11 14.90 -17.99
C ASN A 231 -0.99 15.97 -18.02
N ILE A 232 -1.88 15.94 -17.02
CA ILE A 232 -3.00 16.87 -16.93
C ILE A 232 -2.54 18.28 -16.60
N VAL A 233 -2.90 19.23 -17.47
CA VAL A 233 -2.66 20.66 -17.29
C VAL A 233 -4.00 21.40 -17.28
N ILE A 234 -4.21 22.24 -16.27
CA ILE A 234 -5.42 23.06 -16.10
C ILE A 234 -5.01 24.49 -15.80
N GLY A 235 -5.15 25.36 -16.82
CA GLY A 235 -4.71 26.74 -16.76
C GLY A 235 -3.21 26.86 -16.47
N LYS A 236 -2.81 27.94 -15.78
CA LYS A 236 -1.40 28.20 -15.43
C LYS A 236 -0.93 27.52 -14.13
N LYS A 237 -1.87 27.06 -13.28
CA LYS A 237 -1.59 26.68 -11.89
C LYS A 237 -1.41 25.18 -11.70
N ILE A 238 -2.12 24.36 -12.46
CA ILE A 238 -2.00 22.90 -12.39
C ILE A 238 -1.26 22.45 -13.64
N LYS A 239 -0.06 21.91 -13.47
CA LYS A 239 0.80 21.48 -14.57
C LYS A 239 1.22 20.03 -14.39
N LYS A 240 0.99 19.20 -15.42
CA LYS A 240 1.50 17.82 -15.55
C LYS A 240 1.14 16.90 -14.37
N ILE A 241 -0.11 16.93 -13.91
CA ILE A 241 -0.58 15.91 -12.95
C ILE A 241 -0.68 14.56 -13.66
N SER A 242 0.03 13.57 -13.13
CA SER A 242 -0.05 12.18 -13.59
C SER A 242 -0.22 11.25 -12.41
N PHE A 243 -1.26 10.41 -12.40
CA PHE A 243 -1.41 9.34 -11.41
C PHE A 243 -2.34 8.25 -11.92
N ARG A 244 -2.29 7.10 -11.25
CA ARG A 244 -3.17 5.96 -11.48
C ARG A 244 -3.74 5.46 -10.16
N ALA A 245 -5.05 5.20 -10.11
CA ALA A 245 -5.69 4.62 -8.94
C ALA A 245 -6.78 3.62 -9.34
N HIS A 246 -6.82 2.47 -8.66
CA HIS A 246 -7.90 1.51 -8.81
C HIS A 246 -8.99 1.71 -7.75
N ARG A 247 -10.11 1.02 -7.93
CA ARG A 247 -11.21 1.01 -6.95
C ARG A 247 -10.73 0.58 -5.56
N GLY A 248 -11.26 1.20 -4.52
CA GLY A 248 -10.83 0.92 -3.16
C GLY A 248 -9.56 1.67 -2.72
N GLN A 249 -8.98 2.53 -3.58
CA GLN A 249 -7.92 3.46 -3.19
C GLN A 249 -8.45 4.86 -2.90
N SER A 250 -7.71 5.58 -2.07
CA SER A 250 -7.79 7.02 -1.90
C SER A 250 -6.55 7.73 -2.43
N ILE A 251 -6.76 8.91 -3.00
CA ILE A 251 -5.71 9.82 -3.44
C ILE A 251 -5.89 11.13 -2.70
N GLY A 252 -4.87 11.51 -1.94
CA GLY A 252 -4.81 12.77 -1.24
C GLY A 252 -4.13 13.86 -2.09
N PHE A 253 -4.72 15.04 -2.17
CA PHE A 253 -4.16 16.21 -2.83
C PHE A 253 -3.70 17.20 -1.76
N LEU A 254 -2.39 17.46 -1.72
CA LEU A 254 -1.80 18.51 -0.91
C LEU A 254 -1.38 19.65 -1.85
N TYR A 255 -2.16 20.72 -1.86
CA TYR A 255 -1.84 21.93 -2.61
C TYR A 255 -1.24 22.95 -1.65
N LYS A 256 -0.07 23.47 -1.98
CA LYS A 256 0.53 24.62 -1.28
C LYS A 256 1.07 25.54 -2.36
N GLY A 257 0.44 26.69 -2.53
CA GLY A 257 0.91 27.74 -3.42
C GLY A 257 1.19 29.02 -2.65
N ASN A 258 1.97 29.91 -3.25
CA ASN A 258 2.25 31.27 -2.74
C ASN A 258 1.00 32.19 -2.69
N SER A 259 -0.20 31.64 -2.72
CA SER A 259 -1.45 32.36 -2.94
C SER A 259 -2.50 32.02 -1.89
N ASN A 260 -3.37 32.98 -1.56
CA ASN A 260 -4.49 32.81 -0.63
C ASN A 260 -5.22 31.46 -0.77
N GLU A 261 -5.59 30.82 0.33
CA GLU A 261 -6.23 29.48 0.37
C GLU A 261 -7.42 29.33 -0.59
N ASN A 262 -8.18 30.40 -0.79
CA ASN A 262 -9.30 30.45 -1.75
C ASN A 262 -8.90 30.06 -3.19
N ILE A 263 -7.69 30.43 -3.60
CA ILE A 263 -7.14 30.12 -4.92
C ILE A 263 -6.81 28.63 -5.05
N GLU A 264 -6.29 28.03 -3.98
CA GLU A 264 -5.94 26.61 -3.93
C GLU A 264 -7.20 25.76 -4.09
N VAL A 265 -8.22 26.04 -3.26
CA VAL A 265 -9.53 25.39 -3.31
C VAL A 265 -10.17 25.54 -4.68
N SER A 266 -10.10 26.74 -5.28
CA SER A 266 -10.63 26.99 -6.63
C SER A 266 -9.92 26.16 -7.71
N SER A 267 -8.60 25.97 -7.60
CA SER A 267 -7.81 25.22 -8.57
C SER A 267 -8.10 23.72 -8.50
N ILE A 268 -8.16 23.16 -7.29
CA ILE A 268 -8.56 21.77 -7.06
C ILE A 268 -10.01 21.52 -7.50
N LYS A 269 -10.92 22.45 -7.21
CA LYS A 269 -12.31 22.39 -7.67
C LYS A 269 -12.41 22.30 -9.19
N LYS A 270 -11.59 23.07 -9.93
CA LYS A 270 -11.49 22.95 -11.39
C LYS A 270 -10.99 21.57 -11.81
N LEU A 271 -9.99 21.01 -11.14
CA LEU A 271 -9.51 19.64 -11.40
C LEU A 271 -10.61 18.60 -11.19
N PHE A 272 -11.35 18.67 -10.09
CA PHE A 272 -12.45 17.73 -9.84
C PHE A 272 -13.58 17.89 -10.86
N ASN A 273 -13.90 19.11 -11.28
CA ASN A 273 -14.88 19.37 -12.34
C ASN A 273 -14.40 18.85 -13.71
N VAL A 274 -13.09 18.93 -14.00
CA VAL A 274 -12.49 18.28 -15.18
C VAL A 274 -12.68 16.77 -15.08
N ILE A 275 -12.36 16.12 -13.96
CA ILE A 275 -12.52 14.67 -13.78
C ILE A 275 -14.00 14.23 -13.88
N CYS A 276 -14.94 15.04 -13.40
CA CYS A 276 -16.39 14.82 -13.57
C CYS A 276 -16.87 15.01 -15.01
N GLY A 277 -16.05 15.55 -15.91
CA GLY A 277 -16.44 15.89 -17.28
C GLY A 277 -17.34 17.13 -17.38
N GLU A 278 -17.41 17.96 -16.34
CA GLU A 278 -18.16 19.22 -16.35
C GLU A 278 -17.45 20.30 -17.16
N THR A 279 -16.12 20.23 -17.22
CA THR A 279 -15.28 21.15 -18.01
C THR A 279 -14.38 20.38 -18.96
N LYS A 280 -14.26 20.86 -20.20
CA LYS A 280 -13.44 20.25 -21.26
C LYS A 280 -12.11 20.98 -21.49
N VAL A 281 -11.84 22.02 -20.70
CA VAL A 281 -10.66 22.89 -20.89
C VAL A 281 -9.50 22.34 -20.06
N PHE A 282 -8.79 21.38 -20.63
CA PHE A 282 -7.55 20.81 -20.09
C PHE A 282 -6.72 20.21 -21.23
N SER A 283 -5.42 19.98 -21.00
CA SER A 283 -4.60 19.13 -21.87
C SER A 283 -4.17 17.86 -21.13
N GLY A 284 -3.71 16.86 -21.87
CA GLY A 284 -3.37 15.53 -21.35
C GLY A 284 -4.51 14.52 -21.51
N VAL A 285 -4.40 13.39 -20.83
CA VAL A 285 -5.32 12.25 -21.00
C VAL A 285 -5.93 11.83 -19.67
N ILE A 286 -7.27 11.76 -19.65
CA ILE A 286 -8.02 11.21 -18.52
C ILE A 286 -8.71 9.94 -18.99
N SER A 287 -8.43 8.82 -18.35
CA SER A 287 -9.12 7.55 -18.57
C SER A 287 -9.82 7.11 -17.29
N VAL A 288 -11.13 6.90 -17.37
CA VAL A 288 -11.96 6.46 -16.26
C VAL A 288 -12.35 5.01 -16.50
N PHE A 289 -11.68 4.11 -15.79
CA PHE A 289 -11.89 2.65 -15.89
C PHE A 289 -11.78 2.17 -17.35
N GLY A 290 -10.65 2.51 -17.98
CA GLY A 290 -10.29 2.10 -19.32
C GLY A 290 -10.88 2.93 -20.45
N LYS A 291 -11.84 3.81 -20.15
CA LYS A 291 -12.49 4.66 -21.16
C LYS A 291 -12.00 6.10 -21.07
N PHE A 292 -11.56 6.67 -22.19
CA PHE A 292 -11.22 8.09 -22.23
C PHE A 292 -12.41 8.96 -21.84
N LEU A 293 -12.16 9.97 -21.00
CA LEU A 293 -13.18 10.86 -20.48
C LEU A 293 -13.96 11.54 -21.61
N GLN A 294 -13.26 11.92 -22.69
CA GLN A 294 -13.86 12.53 -23.89
C GLN A 294 -14.88 11.62 -24.59
N LEU A 295 -14.73 10.31 -24.46
CA LEU A 295 -15.64 9.30 -25.06
C LEU A 295 -16.72 8.83 -24.06
N THR A 296 -16.66 9.28 -22.81
CA THR A 296 -17.55 8.84 -21.73
C THR A 296 -18.92 9.49 -21.87
N ASN A 297 -19.98 8.69 -21.76
CA ASN A 297 -21.35 9.21 -21.95
C ASN A 297 -21.88 9.88 -20.67
N LYS A 298 -22.89 10.75 -20.79
CA LYS A 298 -23.49 11.44 -19.64
C LYS A 298 -23.97 10.48 -18.54
N LYS A 299 -24.44 9.26 -18.88
CA LYS A 299 -24.91 8.28 -17.88
C LYS A 299 -23.76 7.69 -17.04
N GLU A 300 -22.58 7.54 -17.63
CA GLU A 300 -21.39 7.07 -16.93
C GLU A 300 -20.81 8.16 -16.02
N LEU A 301 -20.80 9.40 -16.49
CA LEU A 301 -20.34 10.58 -15.73
C LEU A 301 -21.16 10.81 -14.46
N VAL A 302 -22.45 10.43 -14.43
CA VAL A 302 -23.29 10.51 -13.21
C VAL A 302 -22.72 9.71 -12.04
N ASN A 303 -21.85 8.71 -12.28
CA ASN A 303 -21.21 7.95 -11.21
C ASN A 303 -19.89 8.56 -10.73
N LEU A 304 -19.51 9.73 -11.23
CA LEU A 304 -18.35 10.51 -10.80
C LEU A 304 -18.88 11.69 -9.99
N ILE A 305 -18.80 11.60 -8.67
CA ILE A 305 -19.48 12.56 -7.79
C ILE A 305 -18.46 13.47 -7.14
N HIS A 306 -18.53 14.76 -7.48
CA HIS A 306 -17.90 15.83 -6.72
C HIS A 306 -18.88 16.32 -5.64
N ILE A 307 -18.51 16.16 -4.38
CA ILE A 307 -19.33 16.58 -3.24
C ILE A 307 -19.28 18.11 -3.13
N PRO A 308 -20.43 18.79 -2.98
CA PRO A 308 -20.45 20.25 -2.82
C PRO A 308 -19.90 20.69 -1.47
N ASP A 309 -19.33 21.90 -1.45
CA ASP A 309 -18.77 22.53 -0.24
C ASP A 309 -19.85 22.85 0.81
N GLN A 310 -21.11 23.00 0.39
CA GLN A 310 -22.24 23.36 1.25
C GLN A 310 -23.44 22.46 1.03
N VAL A 311 -24.20 22.25 2.09
CA VAL A 311 -25.48 21.52 2.05
C VAL A 311 -26.58 22.42 1.48
N ASP A 312 -27.33 21.90 0.51
CA ASP A 312 -28.54 22.53 -0.04
C ASP A 312 -29.51 22.93 1.09
N SER A 313 -29.96 24.19 1.09
CA SER A 313 -30.87 24.74 2.08
C SER A 313 -32.15 23.91 2.25
N LYS A 314 -32.64 23.28 1.16
CA LYS A 314 -33.81 22.40 1.18
C LYS A 314 -33.62 21.16 2.05
N LEU A 315 -32.39 20.71 2.24
CA LEU A 315 -32.07 19.50 3.00
C LEU A 315 -31.97 19.76 4.51
N ARG A 316 -31.69 21.00 4.93
CA ARG A 316 -31.35 21.37 6.31
C ARG A 316 -32.36 20.86 7.33
N ASN A 317 -33.66 20.98 7.02
CA ASN A 317 -34.75 20.60 7.93
C ASN A 317 -35.23 19.15 7.73
N MET A 318 -34.67 18.40 6.77
CA MET A 318 -35.05 17.00 6.53
C MET A 318 -34.35 16.07 7.52
N LYS A 319 -35.04 14.99 7.92
CA LYS A 319 -34.40 13.87 8.63
C LYS A 319 -33.37 13.20 7.73
N LEU A 320 -32.24 12.77 8.30
CA LEU A 320 -31.12 12.17 7.58
C LEU A 320 -31.52 11.08 6.56
N LYS A 321 -32.34 10.08 6.96
CA LYS A 321 -32.79 9.00 6.05
C LYS A 321 -33.51 9.54 4.81
N ARG A 322 -34.33 10.57 4.98
CA ARG A 322 -35.09 11.20 3.89
C ARG A 322 -34.17 12.08 3.05
N ALA A 323 -33.32 12.87 3.71
CA ALA A 323 -32.37 13.75 3.06
C ALA A 323 -31.47 12.95 2.10
N ILE A 324 -30.87 11.83 2.53
CA ILE A 324 -29.98 11.01 1.69
C ILE A 324 -30.63 10.59 0.36
N LYS A 325 -31.93 10.29 0.39
CA LYS A 325 -32.72 9.85 -0.78
C LYS A 325 -33.17 11.01 -1.68
N TYR A 326 -33.20 12.23 -1.17
CA TYR A 326 -33.78 13.38 -1.85
C TYR A 326 -33.05 13.69 -3.16
N ASN A 327 -33.79 13.75 -4.27
CA ASN A 327 -33.29 13.95 -5.64
C ASN A 327 -32.19 12.97 -6.09
N SER A 328 -31.98 11.87 -5.38
CA SER A 328 -31.00 10.85 -5.74
C SER A 328 -31.68 9.79 -6.63
N LYS A 329 -31.41 9.86 -7.94
CA LYS A 329 -31.82 8.80 -8.89
C LYS A 329 -30.92 7.59 -8.70
N ILE A 330 -31.34 6.61 -7.90
CA ILE A 330 -30.59 5.35 -7.86
C ILE A 330 -30.84 4.58 -9.14
N THR A 331 -29.80 4.47 -9.96
CA THR A 331 -29.71 3.41 -10.98
C THR A 331 -29.22 2.16 -10.27
N LEU A 332 -30.10 1.53 -9.47
CA LEU A 332 -29.85 0.14 -9.09
C LEU A 332 -29.91 -0.65 -10.39
N LYS A 333 -28.76 -0.85 -11.05
CA LYS A 333 -28.63 -1.86 -12.10
C LYS A 333 -29.25 -3.11 -11.48
N LYS A 334 -30.33 -3.62 -12.06
CA LYS A 334 -31.01 -4.84 -11.61
C LYS A 334 -29.99 -5.98 -11.66
N LYS A 335 -29.17 -6.12 -10.61
CA LYS A 335 -28.48 -7.37 -10.28
C LYS A 335 -29.53 -8.25 -9.62
N GLU A 336 -30.53 -8.63 -10.40
CA GLU A 336 -31.48 -9.66 -10.02
C GLU A 336 -31.62 -10.61 -11.21
N LYS A 337 -30.76 -11.63 -11.16
CA LYS A 337 -31.10 -13.02 -11.47
C LYS A 337 -31.95 -13.22 -12.74
N LYS A 338 -31.28 -13.30 -13.87
CA LYS A 338 -30.97 -14.67 -14.29
C LYS A 338 -29.51 -14.87 -13.93
N THR A 339 -29.23 -15.99 -13.30
CA THR A 339 -28.09 -16.81 -13.70
C THR A 339 -27.81 -16.50 -15.18
N SER A 340 -26.76 -15.74 -15.46
CA SER A 340 -26.03 -15.94 -16.70
C SER A 340 -25.59 -17.40 -16.65
N GLU A 341 -26.50 -18.30 -17.01
CA GLU A 341 -26.15 -19.28 -18.02
C GLU A 341 -25.46 -18.44 -19.10
N PRO A 342 -24.13 -18.55 -19.23
CA PRO A 342 -23.43 -17.85 -20.29
C PRO A 342 -24.17 -18.24 -21.57
N ASN A 343 -24.67 -17.26 -22.32
CA ASN A 343 -25.35 -17.43 -23.61
C ASN A 343 -25.54 -18.90 -23.99
N LYS A 344 -26.58 -19.55 -23.46
CA LYS A 344 -26.91 -20.92 -23.89
C LYS A 344 -27.24 -20.94 -25.40
N ASN A 345 -27.41 -19.79 -26.06
CA ASN A 345 -27.53 -19.69 -27.51
C ASN A 345 -26.18 -19.75 -28.27
N GLN A 346 -25.03 -19.78 -27.59
CA GLN A 346 -23.74 -20.18 -28.20
C GLN A 346 -23.21 -21.52 -27.67
N PHE A 347 -23.80 -22.06 -26.60
CA PHE A 347 -23.44 -23.37 -26.02
C PHE A 347 -24.55 -24.44 -26.10
N LYS A 348 -25.68 -24.19 -26.78
CA LYS A 348 -26.68 -25.21 -27.13
C LYS A 348 -26.63 -25.50 -28.63
N GLN A 349 -25.77 -26.42 -29.02
CA GLN A 349 -26.05 -27.25 -30.20
C GLN A 349 -26.50 -28.67 -29.85
N ASN A 350 -26.51 -29.10 -28.59
CA ASN A 350 -27.11 -30.38 -28.21
C ASN A 350 -27.78 -30.30 -26.83
N SER A 351 -29.12 -30.28 -26.80
CA SER A 351 -30.04 -30.85 -25.78
C SER A 351 -31.32 -30.03 -25.51
N ILE A 352 -32.43 -30.69 -25.87
CA ILE A 352 -33.77 -30.74 -25.27
C ILE A 352 -34.54 -29.39 -25.12
N LYS A 353 -35.58 -29.28 -25.95
CA LYS A 353 -36.66 -28.28 -25.90
C LYS A 353 -37.50 -28.48 -24.64
N PHE A 354 -37.60 -27.46 -23.79
CA PHE A 354 -38.68 -27.33 -22.83
C PHE A 354 -39.49 -26.08 -23.20
N ASN A 355 -40.76 -26.32 -23.53
CA ASN A 355 -41.76 -25.30 -23.82
C ASN A 355 -42.07 -24.48 -22.56
N ASN A 356 -41.97 -23.17 -22.66
CA ASN A 356 -42.55 -22.21 -21.72
C ASN A 356 -43.39 -21.20 -22.51
N GLN A 357 -44.53 -21.64 -23.01
CA GLN A 357 -45.64 -20.78 -23.41
C GLN A 357 -46.66 -20.78 -22.28
N LEU A 358 -46.50 -19.86 -21.31
CA LEU A 358 -47.55 -19.43 -20.38
C LEU A 358 -47.07 -18.21 -19.60
N PHE A 359 -46.98 -17.07 -20.30
CA PHE A 359 -46.86 -15.74 -19.68
C PHE A 359 -48.19 -15.01 -19.85
N LEU A 360 -49.10 -15.24 -18.89
CA LEU A 360 -50.30 -14.45 -18.70
C LEU A 360 -49.93 -13.07 -18.11
N LYS A 361 -50.43 -12.04 -18.77
CA LYS A 361 -50.36 -10.62 -18.39
C LYS A 361 -51.13 -10.39 -17.07
N ILE A 362 -50.45 -10.13 -15.96
CA ILE A 362 -51.11 -9.72 -14.70
C ILE A 362 -50.47 -8.42 -14.14
N PRO A 363 -51.25 -7.36 -13.88
CA PRO A 363 -50.80 -6.09 -13.28
C PRO A 363 -50.21 -6.20 -11.86
N LEU A 364 -50.46 -7.29 -11.13
CA LEU A 364 -49.97 -7.56 -9.76
C LEU A 364 -48.44 -7.70 -9.65
N LEU A 365 -47.77 -8.16 -10.72
CA LEU A 365 -46.30 -8.31 -10.72
C LEU A 365 -45.56 -6.97 -10.65
N LYS A 366 -46.18 -5.87 -11.09
CA LYS A 366 -45.62 -4.52 -10.95
C LYS A 366 -45.54 -4.11 -9.48
N GLY A 367 -46.56 -4.42 -8.68
CA GLY A 367 -46.59 -4.14 -7.22
C GLY A 367 -45.52 -4.91 -6.44
N ILE A 368 -45.35 -6.21 -6.73
CA ILE A 368 -44.31 -7.04 -6.10
C ILE A 368 -42.90 -6.55 -6.47
N SER A 369 -42.69 -6.16 -7.74
CA SER A 369 -41.40 -5.61 -8.18
C SER A 369 -41.09 -4.24 -7.53
N PHE A 370 -42.12 -3.42 -7.29
CA PHE A 370 -42.00 -2.15 -6.59
C PHE A 370 -41.62 -2.34 -5.12
N LEU A 371 -42.31 -3.24 -4.41
CA LEU A 371 -42.01 -3.59 -3.01
C LEU A 371 -40.59 -4.15 -2.85
N ARG A 372 -40.15 -5.06 -3.74
CA ARG A 372 -38.76 -5.56 -3.74
C ARG A 372 -37.74 -4.46 -3.96
N ASN A 373 -37.99 -3.56 -4.92
CA ASN A 373 -37.11 -2.41 -5.16
C ASN A 373 -37.08 -1.46 -3.95
N PHE A 374 -38.21 -1.26 -3.27
CA PHE A 374 -38.29 -0.43 -2.07
C PHE A 374 -37.47 -1.03 -0.92
N ASN A 375 -37.61 -2.33 -0.66
CA ASN A 375 -36.85 -3.03 0.37
C ASN A 375 -35.35 -2.97 0.09
N LYS A 376 -34.92 -3.24 -1.14
CA LYS A 376 -33.50 -3.10 -1.55
C LYS A 376 -32.96 -1.69 -1.37
N LYS A 377 -33.76 -0.67 -1.66
CA LYS A 377 -33.37 0.73 -1.43
C LYS A 377 -33.22 1.02 0.06
N ASN A 378 -34.05 0.43 0.91
CA ASN A 378 -33.97 0.56 2.36
C ASN A 378 -32.76 -0.19 2.94
N GLU A 379 -32.50 -1.41 2.52
CA GLU A 379 -31.28 -2.15 2.87
C GLU A 379 -30.02 -1.40 2.42
N HIS A 380 -30.04 -0.84 1.21
CA HIS A 380 -28.91 -0.08 0.70
C HIS A 380 -28.64 1.18 1.51
N ILE A 381 -29.67 1.96 1.86
CA ILE A 381 -29.46 3.14 2.70
C ILE A 381 -29.00 2.77 4.11
N GLU A 382 -29.52 1.68 4.69
CA GLU A 382 -29.08 1.22 6.00
C GLU A 382 -27.60 0.82 5.98
N LYS A 383 -27.17 0.07 4.96
CA LYS A 383 -25.75 -0.24 4.74
C LYS A 383 -24.91 1.03 4.56
N VAL A 384 -25.39 2.02 3.80
CA VAL A 384 -24.68 3.30 3.62
C VAL A 384 -24.55 4.03 4.95
N MET A 385 -25.62 4.12 5.74
CA MET A 385 -25.63 4.80 7.03
C MET A 385 -24.80 4.07 8.07
N GLU A 386 -24.78 2.74 8.05
CA GLU A 386 -23.93 1.91 8.90
C GLU A 386 -22.44 2.19 8.61
N VAL A 387 -22.03 2.08 7.33
CA VAL A 387 -20.63 2.26 6.92
C VAL A 387 -20.13 3.68 7.14
N THR A 388 -21.01 4.68 7.05
CA THR A 388 -20.68 6.10 7.34
C THR A 388 -20.84 6.47 8.81
N GLY A 389 -21.24 5.55 9.69
CA GLY A 389 -21.43 5.83 11.13
C GLY A 389 -22.67 6.68 11.47
N LEU A 390 -23.58 6.91 10.52
CA LEU A 390 -24.76 7.75 10.68
C LEU A 390 -26.01 6.99 11.13
N ILE A 391 -25.94 5.68 11.31
CA ILE A 391 -27.10 4.84 11.65
C ILE A 391 -27.80 5.29 12.95
N GLY A 392 -27.04 5.68 13.97
CA GLY A 392 -27.57 6.19 15.24
C GLY A 392 -28.22 7.58 15.14
N LYS A 393 -28.00 8.30 14.02
CA LYS A 393 -28.49 9.68 13.79
C LYS A 393 -29.64 9.71 12.79
N ILE A 394 -30.28 8.58 12.50
CA ILE A 394 -31.27 8.46 11.41
C ILE A 394 -32.46 9.43 11.49
N LYS A 395 -32.83 9.83 12.71
CA LYS A 395 -33.94 10.76 13.01
C LYS A 395 -33.50 12.23 13.13
N THR A 396 -32.20 12.49 13.27
CA THR A 396 -31.60 13.82 13.40
C THR A 396 -31.80 14.61 12.09
N LYS A 397 -32.02 15.92 12.22
CA LYS A 397 -32.10 16.81 11.06
C LYS A 397 -30.70 17.17 10.56
N VAL A 398 -30.59 17.53 9.28
CA VAL A 398 -29.28 17.81 8.67
C VAL A 398 -28.59 19.05 9.27
N ASN A 399 -29.35 20.05 9.72
CA ASN A 399 -28.81 21.24 10.39
C ASN A 399 -28.32 21.00 11.82
N GLU A 400 -28.60 19.84 12.41
CA GLU A 400 -28.17 19.45 13.76
C GLU A 400 -26.85 18.65 13.74
N LEU A 401 -26.26 18.45 12.55
CA LEU A 401 -25.06 17.63 12.37
C LEU A 401 -23.78 18.40 12.71
N THR A 402 -22.81 17.70 13.31
CA THR A 402 -21.45 18.22 13.47
C THR A 402 -20.76 18.40 12.10
N PRO A 403 -19.62 19.11 12.02
CA PRO A 403 -18.86 19.22 10.77
C PRO A 403 -18.51 17.85 10.15
N LEU A 404 -18.01 16.92 10.96
CA LEU A 404 -17.71 15.55 10.53
C LEU A 404 -18.97 14.82 10.04
N ASP A 405 -20.06 14.86 10.79
CA ASP A 405 -21.32 14.21 10.40
C ASP A 405 -21.89 14.78 9.11
N THR A 406 -21.74 16.10 8.90
CA THR A 406 -22.19 16.78 7.68
C THR A 406 -21.43 16.26 6.47
N LEU A 407 -20.10 16.13 6.56
CA LEU A 407 -19.29 15.53 5.51
C LEU A 407 -19.67 14.06 5.27
N LEU A 408 -19.81 13.26 6.33
CA LEU A 408 -20.23 11.86 6.24
C LEU A 408 -21.63 11.72 5.62
N PHE A 409 -22.54 12.67 5.88
CA PHE A 409 -23.86 12.73 5.26
C PHE A 409 -23.78 12.99 3.76
N LEU A 410 -22.92 13.92 3.34
CA LEU A 410 -22.69 14.20 1.93
C LEU A 410 -22.04 13.00 1.22
N ILE A 411 -21.10 12.32 1.87
CA ILE A 411 -20.52 11.06 1.38
C ILE A 411 -21.60 9.96 1.31
N ALA A 412 -22.48 9.84 2.32
CA ALA A 412 -23.59 8.89 2.31
C ALA A 412 -24.55 9.14 1.14
N ARG A 413 -24.87 10.40 0.84
CA ARG A 413 -25.64 10.79 -0.36
C ARG A 413 -24.95 10.32 -1.63
N ALA A 414 -23.65 10.56 -1.75
CA ALA A 414 -22.87 10.12 -2.90
C ALA A 414 -22.93 8.60 -3.03
N LEU A 415 -22.64 7.85 -1.95
CA LEU A 415 -22.64 6.38 -1.92
C LEU A 415 -24.00 5.77 -2.30
N PHE A 416 -25.09 6.40 -1.88
CA PHE A 416 -26.45 5.97 -2.24
C PHE A 416 -26.72 6.03 -3.75
N GLN A 417 -25.97 6.86 -4.49
CA GLN A 417 -26.01 6.93 -5.96
C GLN A 417 -25.07 5.91 -6.64
N THR A 418 -24.44 5.01 -5.86
CA THR A 418 -23.51 3.97 -6.34
C THR A 418 -22.35 4.52 -7.17
N PRO A 419 -21.57 5.46 -6.61
CA PRO A 419 -20.51 6.15 -7.33
C PRO A 419 -19.34 5.19 -7.60
N ARG A 420 -18.62 5.48 -8.68
CA ARG A 420 -17.33 4.85 -8.95
C ARG A 420 -16.17 5.70 -8.40
N ILE A 421 -16.35 7.01 -8.38
CA ILE A 421 -15.38 7.98 -7.87
C ILE A 421 -16.13 9.01 -7.02
N ILE A 422 -15.60 9.29 -5.82
CA ILE A 422 -16.07 10.37 -4.94
C ILE A 422 -14.91 11.36 -4.80
N MET A 423 -15.20 12.64 -4.93
CA MET A 423 -14.21 13.71 -4.81
C MET A 423 -14.72 14.77 -3.84
N PHE A 424 -13.87 15.24 -2.94
CA PHE A 424 -14.24 16.32 -2.02
C PHE A 424 -13.02 17.07 -1.49
N SER A 425 -13.25 18.29 -1.02
CA SER A 425 -12.27 19.10 -0.31
C SER A 425 -12.64 19.26 1.16
N ILE A 426 -11.64 19.25 2.03
CA ILE A 426 -11.78 19.49 3.47
C ILE A 426 -11.00 20.76 3.81
N PRO A 427 -11.68 21.88 4.12
CA PRO A 427 -11.04 23.09 4.59
C PRO A 427 -10.18 22.85 5.84
N LYS A 428 -9.09 23.59 5.97
CA LYS A 428 -8.28 23.58 7.20
C LYS A 428 -9.12 24.09 8.38
N GLY A 429 -8.94 23.50 9.55
CA GLY A 429 -9.66 23.88 10.76
C GLY A 429 -11.13 23.45 10.82
N LEU A 430 -11.68 22.81 9.78
CA LEU A 430 -13.07 22.33 9.81
C LEU A 430 -13.31 21.25 10.88
N MET A 431 -12.28 20.44 11.14
CA MET A 431 -12.32 19.32 12.08
C MET A 431 -11.05 19.30 12.91
N ASN A 432 -11.13 18.75 14.11
CA ASN A 432 -9.96 18.53 14.95
C ASN A 432 -9.25 17.19 14.62
N ARG A 433 -8.12 16.93 15.27
CA ARG A 433 -7.32 15.71 15.08
C ARG A 433 -8.12 14.41 15.29
N LEU A 434 -8.92 14.33 16.35
CA LEU A 434 -9.70 13.12 16.67
C LEU A 434 -10.81 12.87 15.63
N GLU A 435 -11.42 13.94 15.13
CA GLU A 435 -12.40 13.86 14.05
C GLU A 435 -11.78 13.40 12.72
N TYR A 436 -10.56 13.85 12.40
CA TYR A 436 -9.82 13.34 11.23
C TYR A 436 -9.49 11.85 11.37
N GLU A 437 -9.06 11.41 12.55
CA GLU A 437 -8.82 9.99 12.80
C GLU A 437 -10.09 9.15 12.66
N ARG A 438 -11.25 9.66 13.11
CA ARG A 438 -12.56 9.01 12.91
C ARG A 438 -12.95 8.98 11.43
N LEU A 439 -12.77 10.09 10.71
CA LEU A 439 -13.04 10.17 9.28
C LEU A 439 -12.23 9.12 8.50
N ASN A 440 -10.93 9.01 8.77
CA ASN A 440 -10.06 8.02 8.12
C ASN A 440 -10.57 6.59 8.33
N LYS A 441 -11.02 6.24 9.54
CA LYS A 441 -11.64 4.92 9.82
C LYS A 441 -12.89 4.70 8.96
N TYR A 442 -13.75 5.70 8.81
CA TYR A 442 -14.92 5.58 7.93
C TYR A 442 -14.54 5.46 6.45
N LEU A 443 -13.54 6.21 5.98
CA LEU A 443 -13.07 6.14 4.59
C LEU A 443 -12.53 4.75 4.25
N GLU A 444 -11.79 4.10 5.16
CA GLU A 444 -11.35 2.70 4.99
C GLU A 444 -12.54 1.74 4.84
N LEU A 445 -13.55 1.88 5.70
CA LEU A 445 -14.76 1.05 5.63
C LEU A 445 -15.53 1.29 4.32
N ILE A 446 -15.62 2.56 3.88
CA ILE A 446 -16.28 2.95 2.64
C ILE A 446 -15.59 2.32 1.44
N LYS A 447 -14.26 2.47 1.32
CA LYS A 447 -13.45 1.87 0.24
C LYS A 447 -13.67 0.36 0.17
N LYS A 448 -13.53 -0.33 1.32
CA LYS A 448 -13.69 -1.79 1.44
C LYS A 448 -15.10 -2.29 1.09
N ARG A 449 -16.15 -1.53 1.43
CA ARG A 449 -17.55 -1.97 1.28
C ARG A 449 -18.21 -1.54 -0.03
N PHE A 450 -17.75 -0.45 -0.64
CA PHE A 450 -18.35 0.16 -1.83
C PHE A 450 -17.45 0.13 -3.06
N HIS A 451 -16.16 -0.22 -2.93
CA HIS A 451 -15.24 -0.37 -4.06
C HIS A 451 -15.14 0.91 -4.89
N VAL A 452 -14.93 2.04 -4.22
CA VAL A 452 -14.95 3.39 -4.78
C VAL A 452 -13.54 3.99 -4.75
N VAL A 453 -13.20 4.80 -5.76
CA VAL A 453 -12.00 5.65 -5.72
C VAL A 453 -12.35 6.93 -4.98
N ILE A 454 -11.55 7.33 -4.00
CA ILE A 454 -11.79 8.57 -3.26
C ILE A 454 -10.68 9.58 -3.53
N LEU A 455 -11.00 10.74 -4.08
CA LEU A 455 -10.05 11.85 -4.23
C LEU A 455 -10.33 12.89 -3.14
N ILE A 456 -9.33 13.20 -2.34
CA ILE A 456 -9.48 14.05 -1.16
C ILE A 456 -8.48 15.18 -1.26
N HIS A 457 -8.94 16.41 -1.28
CA HIS A 457 -8.09 17.56 -0.99
C HIS A 457 -8.30 17.98 0.46
N GLY A 458 -7.23 18.26 1.20
CA GLY A 458 -7.38 18.66 2.59
C GLY A 458 -6.07 18.79 3.33
N PRO A 459 -6.14 18.93 4.67
CA PRO A 459 -4.95 19.05 5.49
C PRO A 459 -4.11 17.77 5.45
N GLU A 460 -2.80 17.94 5.70
CA GLU A 460 -1.81 16.86 5.69
C GLU A 460 -2.24 15.64 6.50
N ILE A 461 -2.88 15.82 7.66
CA ILE A 461 -3.29 14.71 8.54
C ILE A 461 -4.23 13.70 7.85
N ILE A 462 -5.01 14.13 6.87
CA ILE A 462 -5.87 13.24 6.07
C ILE A 462 -5.11 12.75 4.84
N VAL A 463 -4.45 13.66 4.14
CA VAL A 463 -3.74 13.37 2.89
C VAL A 463 -2.65 12.31 3.11
N SER A 464 -1.91 12.40 4.22
CA SER A 464 -0.87 11.44 4.62
C SER A 464 -1.38 10.02 4.89
N LYS A 465 -2.69 9.83 5.07
CA LYS A 465 -3.32 8.51 5.25
C LYS A 465 -3.87 7.93 3.95
N CYS A 466 -3.83 8.67 2.84
CA CYS A 466 -4.21 8.17 1.53
C CYS A 466 -3.11 7.24 0.98
N GLU A 467 -3.49 6.26 0.17
CA GLU A 467 -2.56 5.30 -0.45
C GLU A 467 -1.64 5.99 -1.46
N LYS A 468 -2.16 7.00 -2.16
CA LYS A 468 -1.38 7.86 -3.05
C LYS A 468 -1.59 9.32 -2.70
N ILE A 469 -0.55 10.11 -2.90
CA ILE A 469 -0.54 11.53 -2.62
C ILE A 469 -0.09 12.25 -3.88
N VAL A 470 -0.80 13.33 -4.20
CA VAL A 470 -0.45 14.29 -5.24
C VAL A 470 -0.12 15.59 -4.54
N THR A 471 1.15 15.98 -4.61
CA THR A 471 1.61 17.28 -4.12
C THR A 471 1.66 18.27 -5.27
N ILE A 472 1.12 19.46 -5.05
CA ILE A 472 1.05 20.51 -6.07
C ILE A 472 1.63 21.78 -5.46
N THR A 473 2.73 22.27 -6.05
CA THR A 473 3.31 23.58 -5.75
C THR A 473 3.16 24.52 -6.94
N GLY A 474 3.54 25.79 -6.76
CA GLY A 474 3.62 26.73 -7.87
C GLY A 474 4.63 26.32 -8.97
N LYS A 475 5.59 25.45 -8.64
CA LYS A 475 6.70 25.06 -9.53
C LYS A 475 6.59 23.64 -10.05
N LYS A 476 6.24 22.69 -9.17
CA LYS A 476 6.33 21.25 -9.42
C LYS A 476 5.07 20.53 -8.97
N VAL A 477 4.84 19.38 -9.60
CA VAL A 477 3.84 18.40 -9.16
C VAL A 477 4.58 17.10 -8.96
N ASP A 478 4.30 16.43 -7.86
CA ASP A 478 4.87 15.12 -7.58
C ASP A 478 3.80 14.17 -7.03
N THR A 479 3.95 12.89 -7.34
CA THR A 479 3.01 11.83 -7.00
C THR A 479 3.69 10.60 -6.48
N GLY A 480 3.15 10.00 -5.43
CA GLY A 480 3.67 8.77 -4.86
C GLY A 480 2.98 8.43 -3.54
N THR A 481 3.43 7.36 -2.89
CA THR A 481 3.11 7.12 -1.48
C THR A 481 3.85 8.14 -0.59
N MET A 482 3.44 8.28 0.67
CA MET A 482 4.14 9.15 1.63
C MET A 482 5.63 8.79 1.72
N THR A 483 5.95 7.49 1.80
CA THR A 483 7.32 7.01 1.91
C THR A 483 8.13 7.29 0.64
N GLN A 484 7.54 7.10 -0.55
CA GLN A 484 8.19 7.41 -1.84
C GLN A 484 8.49 8.90 -1.97
N LEU A 485 7.56 9.78 -1.57
CA LEU A 485 7.76 11.23 -1.62
C LEU A 485 8.86 11.68 -0.64
N LEU A 486 8.82 11.21 0.61
CA LEU A 486 9.83 11.57 1.60
C LEU A 486 11.24 11.07 1.26
N ARG A 487 11.36 9.93 0.55
CA ARG A 487 12.66 9.43 0.05
C ARG A 487 13.31 10.34 -1.00
N LYS A 488 12.56 11.25 -1.62
CA LYS A 488 13.11 12.24 -2.56
C LYS A 488 13.81 13.39 -1.84
N ILE A 489 13.53 13.57 -0.55
CA ILE A 489 14.31 14.45 0.30
C ILE A 489 15.64 13.73 0.62
N PRO A 490 16.78 14.44 0.56
CA PRO A 490 18.06 13.90 1.00
C PRO A 490 18.01 13.17 2.34
N GLN A 491 18.87 12.16 2.51
CA GLN A 491 18.92 11.32 3.72
C GLN A 491 17.56 10.69 4.07
N SER A 492 16.79 10.32 3.04
CA SER A 492 15.45 9.70 3.19
C SER A 492 14.47 10.54 4.03
N GLY A 493 14.58 11.87 3.96
CA GLY A 493 13.68 12.80 4.65
C GLY A 493 14.01 13.02 6.12
N GLU A 494 15.21 12.73 6.58
CA GLU A 494 15.65 13.19 7.90
C GLU A 494 15.96 14.69 7.89
N LEU A 495 15.42 15.42 8.86
CA LEU A 495 15.60 16.86 9.02
C LEU A 495 16.22 17.17 10.38
N ILE A 496 16.87 18.32 10.45
CA ILE A 496 17.38 18.88 11.69
C ILE A 496 16.76 20.26 11.88
N SER A 497 16.10 20.48 13.01
CA SER A 497 15.72 21.82 13.48
C SER A 497 16.71 22.25 14.54
N ILE A 498 17.18 23.49 14.47
CA ILE A 498 18.01 24.10 15.51
C ILE A 498 17.36 25.39 16.00
N GLU A 499 17.53 25.67 17.28
CA GLU A 499 17.17 26.92 17.92
C GLU A 499 18.41 27.51 18.59
N LEU A 500 18.63 28.80 18.34
CA LEU A 500 19.82 29.53 18.73
C LEU A 500 19.45 30.67 19.68
N ASN A 501 20.32 30.93 20.65
CA ASN A 501 20.17 32.01 21.62
C ASN A 501 21.19 33.12 21.35
N TYR A 502 20.74 34.21 20.73
CA TYR A 502 21.57 35.36 20.34
C TYR A 502 22.85 35.00 19.55
N PRO A 503 22.76 34.19 18.48
CA PRO A 503 23.93 33.83 17.69
C PRO A 503 24.55 35.05 17.01
N ASN A 504 25.89 35.07 16.88
CA ASN A 504 26.54 36.12 16.12
C ASN A 504 26.25 35.96 14.61
N GLN A 505 26.24 37.08 13.87
CA GLN A 505 25.90 37.08 12.44
C GLN A 505 26.91 36.30 11.57
N GLN A 506 28.17 36.21 12.02
CA GLN A 506 29.21 35.47 11.27
C GLN A 506 28.95 33.97 11.30
N ASP A 507 28.50 33.42 12.42
CA ASP A 507 28.19 32.00 12.59
C ASP A 507 26.91 31.61 11.87
N ILE A 508 25.90 32.50 11.84
CA ILE A 508 24.74 32.33 10.95
C ILE A 508 25.22 32.26 9.49
N LYS A 509 26.14 33.14 9.08
CA LYS A 509 26.67 33.12 7.71
C LYS A 509 27.39 31.80 7.40
N LYS A 510 28.22 31.31 8.32
CA LYS A 510 28.88 30.00 8.21
C LYS A 510 27.87 28.85 8.03
N LEU A 511 26.73 28.90 8.73
CA LEU A 511 25.66 27.90 8.58
C LEU A 511 25.12 27.83 7.14
N PHE A 512 24.86 28.97 6.51
CA PHE A 512 24.41 29.03 5.11
C PHE A 512 25.52 28.66 4.12
N GLU A 513 26.79 28.89 4.48
CA GLU A 513 27.96 28.57 3.67
C GLU A 513 28.39 27.08 3.78
N LEU A 514 27.83 26.29 4.71
CA LEU A 514 28.21 24.88 4.93
C LEU A 514 28.12 24.00 3.66
N GLY A 515 27.20 24.32 2.74
CA GLY A 515 26.97 23.56 1.50
C GLY A 515 26.38 22.15 1.69
N THR A 516 26.56 21.54 2.88
CA THR A 516 26.14 20.18 3.23
C THR A 516 24.69 20.08 3.69
N ALA A 517 23.95 21.19 3.71
CA ALA A 517 22.51 21.21 3.93
C ALA A 517 21.84 22.31 3.10
N ILE A 518 20.55 22.17 2.85
CA ILE A 518 19.69 23.31 2.47
C ILE A 518 19.14 23.88 3.77
N VAL A 519 19.37 25.16 4.02
CA VAL A 519 19.00 25.84 5.27
C VAL A 519 17.82 26.77 5.01
N ILE A 520 16.79 26.65 5.84
CA ILE A 520 15.63 27.55 5.88
C ILE A 520 15.61 28.25 7.22
N GLU A 521 15.52 29.57 7.20
CA GLU A 521 15.27 30.38 8.39
C GLU A 521 13.77 30.41 8.69
N GLU A 522 13.36 29.74 9.78
CA GLU A 522 11.96 29.74 10.23
C GLU A 522 11.66 30.95 11.11
N ARG A 523 12.62 31.35 11.95
CA ARG A 523 12.58 32.57 12.77
C ARG A 523 13.90 33.29 12.68
N LYS A 524 13.84 34.58 12.36
CA LYS A 524 15.01 35.40 12.07
C LYS A 524 16.02 35.34 13.22
N SER A 525 17.24 34.87 12.92
CA SER A 525 18.34 34.75 13.89
C SER A 525 18.05 33.86 15.10
N GLU A 526 17.03 33.00 15.04
CA GLU A 526 16.60 32.19 16.18
C GLU A 526 16.38 30.73 15.80
N LYS A 527 15.65 30.44 14.71
CA LYS A 527 15.25 29.06 14.39
C LYS A 527 15.51 28.72 12.94
N TYR A 528 16.19 27.60 12.72
CA TYR A 528 16.56 27.13 11.39
C TYR A 528 16.16 25.67 11.20
N LYS A 529 15.67 25.36 10.00
CA LYS A 529 15.40 24.00 9.53
C LYS A 529 16.42 23.64 8.45
N LEU A 530 17.00 22.46 8.57
CA LEU A 530 18.06 21.97 7.71
C LEU A 530 17.65 20.66 7.03
N PHE A 531 17.83 20.62 5.72
CA PHE A 531 17.72 19.43 4.87
C PHE A 531 19.14 18.90 4.59
N PRO A 532 19.64 17.93 5.38
CA PRO A 532 21.00 17.43 5.28
C PRO A 532 21.24 16.73 3.94
N LYS A 533 22.32 17.09 3.23
CA LYS A 533 22.78 16.39 2.01
C LYS A 533 23.72 15.24 2.33
N GLU A 534 24.38 15.28 3.49
CA GLU A 534 25.28 14.24 4.02
C GLU A 534 24.67 13.57 5.27
N ASP A 535 25.37 12.61 5.88
CA ASP A 535 24.93 11.95 7.12
C ASP A 535 24.54 12.99 8.20
N PRO A 536 23.30 12.95 8.73
CA PRO A 536 22.82 13.93 9.70
C PRO A 536 23.69 14.03 10.96
N ASN A 537 24.35 12.96 11.40
CA ASN A 537 25.21 13.00 12.57
C ASN A 537 26.47 13.86 12.33
N ASN A 538 27.04 13.79 11.13
CA ASN A 538 28.17 14.63 10.74
C ASN A 538 27.77 16.10 10.64
N LEU A 539 26.59 16.39 10.10
CA LEU A 539 26.06 17.75 10.07
C LEU A 539 25.83 18.29 11.50
N ILE A 540 25.28 17.48 12.41
CA ILE A 540 25.09 17.87 13.82
C ILE A 540 26.43 18.23 14.48
N LYS A 541 27.49 17.44 14.26
CA LYS A 541 28.83 17.76 14.78
C LYS A 541 29.33 19.12 14.27
N LYS A 542 29.11 19.43 12.98
CA LYS A 542 29.47 20.74 12.38
C LYS A 542 28.66 21.88 13.00
N ILE A 543 27.35 21.70 13.20
CA ILE A 543 26.48 22.69 13.86
C ILE A 543 26.95 22.97 15.29
N ILE A 544 27.25 21.93 16.07
CA ILE A 544 27.75 22.07 17.45
C ILE A 544 29.09 22.82 17.44
N HIS A 545 29.95 22.57 16.46
CA HIS A 545 31.21 23.29 16.34
C HIS A 545 31.02 24.78 16.01
N ILE A 546 30.04 25.12 15.17
CA ILE A 546 29.73 26.51 14.80
C ILE A 546 29.11 27.27 15.97
N PHE A 547 28.02 26.74 16.54
CA PHE A 547 27.21 27.49 17.51
C PHE A 547 27.56 27.19 18.95
N GLY A 548 28.07 26.00 19.27
CA GLY A 548 28.52 25.62 20.62
C GLY A 548 27.58 26.07 21.75
N LYS A 549 27.93 27.19 22.37
CA LYS A 549 27.21 27.81 23.50
C LYS A 549 25.90 28.50 23.11
N ASP A 550 25.77 28.92 21.86
CA ASP A 550 24.60 29.62 21.34
C ASP A 550 23.50 28.64 20.90
N LEU A 551 23.79 27.33 20.83
CA LEU A 551 22.81 26.31 20.48
C LEU A 551 21.90 26.02 21.69
N GLN A 552 20.69 26.57 21.66
CA GLN A 552 19.69 26.35 22.71
C GLN A 552 19.07 24.96 22.63
N SER A 553 18.68 24.55 21.42
CA SER A 553 18.09 23.23 21.20
C SER A 553 18.39 22.74 19.78
N PHE A 554 18.42 21.42 19.61
CA PHE A 554 18.33 20.83 18.29
C PHE A 554 17.44 19.59 18.35
N LYS A 555 16.82 19.28 17.21
CA LYS A 555 15.94 18.12 17.07
C LYS A 555 16.17 17.48 15.71
N ARG A 556 16.51 16.18 15.72
CA ARG A 556 16.45 15.30 14.54
C ARG A 556 15.07 14.68 14.44
N TYR A 557 14.45 14.73 13.28
CA TYR A 557 13.13 14.14 13.06
C TYR A 557 12.90 13.81 11.58
N LYS A 558 11.86 13.02 11.28
CA LYS A 558 11.47 12.72 9.90
C LYS A 558 10.54 13.80 9.35
N ALA A 559 10.78 14.17 8.10
CA ALA A 559 10.01 15.14 7.37
C ALA A 559 8.53 14.75 7.27
N SER A 560 7.69 15.77 7.40
CA SER A 560 6.27 15.77 7.09
C SER A 560 6.05 16.00 5.58
N LEU A 561 4.84 15.76 5.09
CA LEU A 561 4.48 16.11 3.71
C LEU A 561 4.52 17.63 3.48
N ASN A 562 4.17 18.43 4.48
CA ASN A 562 4.28 19.88 4.36
C ASN A 562 5.73 20.35 4.17
N GLU A 563 6.69 19.66 4.81
CA GLU A 563 8.13 19.92 4.64
C GLU A 563 8.66 19.38 3.31
N PHE A 564 8.13 18.26 2.81
CA PHE A 564 8.41 17.81 1.45
C PHE A 564 7.95 18.84 0.41
N VAL A 565 6.76 19.41 0.59
CA VAL A 565 6.22 20.43 -0.30
C VAL A 565 7.06 21.72 -0.24
N GLU A 566 7.50 22.13 0.96
CA GLU A 566 8.45 23.24 1.15
C GLU A 566 9.78 22.98 0.43
N PHE A 567 10.32 21.75 0.53
CA PHE A 567 11.51 21.33 -0.20
C PHE A 567 11.34 21.42 -1.73
N LEU A 568 10.18 21.02 -2.27
CA LEU A 568 9.87 21.15 -3.70
C LEU A 568 9.72 22.60 -4.19
N GLU A 569 9.45 23.55 -3.29
CA GLU A 569 9.39 24.98 -3.65
C GLU A 569 10.77 25.61 -3.73
N ILE A 570 11.73 25.12 -2.94
CA ILE A 570 13.09 25.66 -2.84
C ILE A 570 14.01 25.05 -3.89
N THR A 571 13.83 23.76 -4.20
CA THR A 571 14.56 23.02 -5.24
C THR A 571 13.85 23.06 -6.58
#